data_AF-A0A0H3JA78-F1
#
_entry.id   AF-A0A0H3JA78-F1
#
_cell.length_a   1.000
_cell.length_b   1.000
_cell.length_c   1.000
_cell.angle_alpha   90.00
_cell.angle_beta   90.00
_cell.angle_gamma   90.00
#
_symmetry.space_group_name_H-M   'P 1'
#
loop_
_entity.id
_entity.type
_entity.pdbx_description
1 polymer ?
#
loop_
_entity_poly.entity_id
_entity_poly.type
_entity_poly.pdbx_seq_one_letter_code
_entity_poly.pdbx_strand_id
1 'polypeptide(L)'
;MNFKKSFDKALLRSKMMVEDYIFKCSNRTNPSYFTRSGKMNFKETVLFMLNMINKSLQVELNDFFEVVLKRKDTISKQAFSENRQKISPKAGFMSIV
;
A
#
# COMPACT_ATOMS: atom_id res chain seq x y z
N MET A 1 -21.34 16.95 11.49
CA MET A 1 -20.88 15.83 10.64
C MET A 1 -20.45 14.70 11.56
N ASN A 2 -21.06 13.52 11.48
CA ASN A 2 -20.77 12.43 12.42
C ASN A 2 -19.47 11.73 12.00
N PHE A 3 -18.38 11.98 12.73
CA PHE A 3 -17.02 11.54 12.41
C PHE A 3 -16.95 10.05 12.03
N LYS A 4 -17.66 9.20 12.78
CA LYS A 4 -17.74 7.77 12.53
C LYS A 4 -18.25 7.44 11.11
N LYS A 5 -19.33 8.08 10.66
CA LYS A 5 -19.88 7.85 9.31
C LYS A 5 -18.90 8.28 8.21
N SER A 6 -18.19 9.38 8.42
CA SER A 6 -17.18 9.86 7.48
C SER A 6 -15.98 8.92 7.39
N PHE A 7 -15.52 8.42 8.55
CA PHE A 7 -14.42 7.47 8.64
C PHE A 7 -14.78 6.13 7.98
N ASP A 8 -15.95 5.56 8.30
CA ASP A 8 -16.43 4.29 7.72
C ASP A 8 -16.51 4.40 6.19
N LYS A 9 -16.96 5.54 5.66
CA LYS A 9 -17.02 5.81 4.22
C LYS A 9 -15.63 5.89 3.59
N ALA A 10 -14.67 6.56 4.23
CA ALA A 10 -13.29 6.64 3.75
C ALA A 10 -12.63 5.26 3.75
N LEU A 11 -12.83 4.45 4.80
CA LEU A 11 -12.31 3.10 4.91
C LEU A 11 -12.83 2.20 3.78
N LEU A 12 -14.14 2.25 3.51
CA LEU A 12 -14.75 1.49 2.42
C LEU A 12 -14.17 1.90 1.06
N ARG A 13 -14.02 3.20 0.82
CA ARG A 13 -13.45 3.72 -0.43
C ARG A 13 -12.01 3.28 -0.63
N SER A 14 -11.17 3.41 0.40
CA SER A 14 -9.78 2.96 0.35
C SER A 14 -9.68 1.46 0.07
N LYS A 15 -10.54 0.64 0.69
CA LYS A 15 -10.59 -0.80 0.42
C LYS A 15 -10.92 -1.09 -1.05
N MET A 16 -11.95 -0.44 -1.59
CA MET A 16 -12.33 -0.60 -3.00
C MET A 16 -11.20 -0.19 -3.95
N MET A 17 -10.54 0.94 -3.68
CA MET A 17 -9.46 1.44 -4.54
C MET A 17 -8.24 0.53 -4.56
N VAL A 18 -7.83 0.01 -3.40
CA VAL A 18 -6.66 -0.87 -3.29
C VAL A 18 -6.89 -2.23 -3.97
N GLU A 19 -8.15 -2.68 -4.08
CA GLU A 19 -8.52 -3.92 -4.76
C GLU A 19 -8.83 -3.73 -6.25
N ASP A 20 -9.02 -2.50 -6.71
CA ASP A 20 -9.35 -2.19 -8.10
C ASP A 20 -8.15 -2.30 -9.05
N TYR A 21 -8.33 -3.10 -10.10
CA TYR A 21 -7.34 -3.28 -11.15
C TYR A 21 -7.10 -1.99 -11.95
N ILE A 22 -8.15 -1.22 -12.23
CA ILE A 22 -8.02 0.04 -12.97
C ILE A 22 -7.21 1.03 -12.14
N PHE A 23 -7.53 1.14 -10.85
CA PHE A 23 -6.75 1.95 -9.92
C PHE A 23 -5.25 1.58 -9.93
N LYS A 24 -4.90 0.29 -9.88
CA LYS A 24 -3.50 -0.16 -10.03
C LYS A 24 -2.88 0.32 -11.35
N CYS A 25 -3.58 0.15 -12.47
CA CYS A 25 -3.07 0.50 -13.78
C CYS A 25 -2.84 2.01 -13.95
N SER A 26 -3.72 2.84 -13.39
CA SER A 26 -3.62 4.30 -13.43
C SER A 26 -2.56 4.87 -12.48
N ASN A 27 -2.15 4.10 -11.46
CA ASN A 27 -1.26 4.58 -10.40
C ASN A 27 0.14 3.95 -10.38
N ARG A 28 0.43 2.97 -11.24
CA ARG A 28 1.81 2.55 -11.51
C ARG A 28 2.50 3.53 -12.44
N THR A 29 3.78 3.77 -12.24
CA THR A 29 4.56 4.69 -13.08
C THR A 29 4.95 4.09 -14.44
N ASN A 30 4.91 2.75 -14.57
CA ASN A 30 5.16 2.05 -15.81
C ASN A 30 4.20 0.85 -15.99
N PRO A 31 3.66 0.59 -17.20
CA PRO A 31 2.80 -0.56 -17.47
C PRO A 31 3.39 -1.95 -17.19
N SER A 32 4.72 -2.07 -17.12
CA SER A 32 5.40 -3.32 -16.79
C SER A 32 5.45 -3.59 -15.28
N TYR A 33 5.25 -2.58 -14.43
CA TYR A 33 5.32 -2.73 -12.98
C TYR A 33 4.08 -3.40 -12.39
N PHE A 34 4.30 -4.18 -11.33
CA PHE A 34 3.29 -4.97 -10.61
C PHE A 34 2.52 -5.96 -11.50
N THR A 35 3.17 -6.46 -12.55
CA THR A 35 2.66 -7.52 -13.44
C THR A 35 3.04 -8.92 -12.96
N ARG A 36 4.07 -9.03 -12.10
CA ARG A 36 4.56 -10.30 -11.53
C ARG A 36 4.35 -10.32 -10.02
N SER A 37 4.22 -11.53 -9.47
CA SER A 37 4.17 -11.78 -8.03
C SER A 37 5.56 -11.69 -7.42
N GLY A 38 6.02 -10.47 -7.12
CA GLY A 38 7.18 -10.24 -6.28
C GLY A 38 6.86 -10.48 -4.81
N LYS A 39 7.84 -10.26 -3.91
CA LYS A 39 7.63 -10.39 -2.45
C LYS A 39 6.54 -9.45 -1.92
N MET A 40 6.36 -8.30 -2.57
CA MET A 40 5.34 -7.31 -2.23
C MET A 40 4.65 -6.83 -3.50
N ASN A 41 3.34 -6.99 -3.57
CA ASN A 41 2.53 -6.55 -4.70
C ASN A 41 2.04 -5.09 -4.54
N PHE A 42 1.31 -4.58 -5.54
CA PHE A 42 0.81 -3.20 -5.53
C PHE A 42 -0.07 -2.93 -4.30
N LYS A 43 -1.04 -3.80 -4.03
CA LYS A 43 -1.98 -3.68 -2.90
C LYS A 43 -1.23 -3.64 -1.58
N GLU A 44 -0.32 -4.59 -1.36
CA GLU A 44 0.49 -4.65 -0.14
C GLU A 44 1.35 -3.40 0.03
N THR A 45 1.96 -2.91 -1.05
CA THR A 45 2.81 -1.69 -1.03
C THR A 45 1.98 -0.46 -0.65
N VAL A 46 0.79 -0.28 -1.25
CA VAL A 46 -0.11 0.83 -0.91
C VAL A 46 -0.62 0.72 0.53
N LEU A 47 -1.01 -0.49 0.97
CA LEU A 47 -1.45 -0.71 2.36
C LEU A 47 -0.35 -0.36 3.37
N PHE A 48 0.90 -0.73 3.08
CA PHE A 48 2.02 -0.37 3.93
C PHE A 48 2.30 1.15 3.91
N MET A 49 2.10 1.83 2.78
CA MET A 49 2.20 3.30 2.70
C MET A 49 1.12 4.03 3.51
N LEU A 50 -0.04 3.40 3.73
CA LEU A 50 -1.10 3.91 4.58
C LEU A 50 -0.88 3.61 6.07
N ASN A 51 0.06 2.71 6.40
CA ASN A 51 0.39 2.42 7.78
C ASN A 51 1.15 3.60 8.41
N MET A 52 0.84 3.92 9.67
CA MET A 52 1.62 4.92 10.41
C MET A 52 2.93 4.30 10.90
N ILE A 53 4.03 4.65 10.24
CA ILE A 53 5.37 4.15 10.56
C ILE A 53 5.87 4.89 11.82
N ASN A 54 5.73 4.25 12.99
CA ASN A 54 6.11 4.81 14.28
C ASN A 54 7.45 4.26 14.81
N LYS A 55 7.93 3.15 14.24
CA LYS A 55 9.24 2.55 14.53
C LYS A 55 10.17 2.63 13.31
N SER A 56 11.33 1.98 13.41
CA SER A 56 12.24 1.86 12.26
C SER A 56 11.57 1.07 11.11
N LEU A 57 11.81 1.51 9.87
CA LEU A 57 11.17 0.95 8.67
C LEU A 57 11.27 -0.58 8.54
N GLN A 58 12.39 -1.20 8.91
CA GLN A 58 12.52 -2.67 8.78
C GLN A 58 11.70 -3.40 9.84
N VAL A 59 11.59 -2.84 11.05
CA VAL A 59 10.74 -3.42 12.10
C VAL A 59 9.28 -3.35 11.65
N GLU A 60 8.84 -2.20 11.12
CA GLU A 60 7.48 -2.06 10.60
C GLU A 60 7.21 -2.99 9.40
N LEU A 61 8.17 -3.16 8.49
CA LEU A 61 8.05 -4.12 7.38
C LEU A 61 7.91 -5.55 7.89
N ASN A 62 8.73 -5.95 8.88
CA ASN A 62 8.64 -7.28 9.47
C ASN A 62 7.29 -7.47 10.18
N ASP A 63 6.89 -6.51 11.03
CA ASP A 63 5.60 -6.52 11.73
C ASP A 63 4.43 -6.58 10.73
N PHE A 64 4.50 -5.85 9.62
CA PHE A 64 3.46 -5.88 8.58
C PHE A 64 3.36 -7.26 7.91
N PHE A 65 4.48 -7.88 7.57
CA PHE A 65 4.46 -9.22 6.97
C PHE A 65 3.93 -10.27 7.94
N GLU A 66 4.33 -10.22 9.21
CA GLU A 66 3.94 -11.19 10.23
C GLU A 66 2.48 -11.00 10.68
N VAL A 67 2.10 -9.77 11.04
CA VAL A 67 0.81 -9.49 11.68
C VAL A 67 -0.31 -9.26 10.66
N VAL A 68 -0.03 -8.50 9.59
CA VAL A 68 -1.05 -8.10 8.61
C VAL A 68 -1.16 -9.12 7.49
N LEU A 69 -0.03 -9.51 6.89
CA LEU A 69 -0.03 -10.46 5.77
C LEU A 69 -0.02 -11.93 6.24
N LYS A 70 0.33 -12.20 7.50
CA LYS A 70 0.47 -13.56 8.07
C LYS A 70 1.44 -14.43 7.26
N ARG A 71 2.55 -13.83 6.82
CA ARG A 71 3.61 -14.45 6.03
C ARG A 71 4.92 -14.46 6.81
N LYS A 72 5.72 -15.52 6.62
CA LYS A 72 7.04 -15.68 7.26
C LYS A 72 8.18 -15.02 6.49
N ASP A 73 7.95 -14.64 5.23
CA ASP A 73 8.95 -13.93 4.44
C ASP A 73 8.94 -12.43 4.73
N THR A 74 9.97 -11.73 4.26
CA THR A 74 10.09 -10.27 4.41
C THR A 74 10.80 -9.65 3.21
N ILE A 75 10.76 -8.33 3.15
CA ILE A 75 11.41 -7.49 2.15
C ILE A 75 12.42 -6.55 2.84
N SER A 76 13.53 -6.25 2.16
CA SER A 76 14.48 -5.26 2.65
C SER A 76 13.93 -3.83 2.47
N LYS A 77 14.42 -2.89 3.28
CA LYS A 77 14.12 -1.46 3.13
C LYS A 77 14.35 -0.93 1.70
N GLN A 78 15.44 -1.38 1.06
CA GLN A 78 15.80 -0.95 -0.30
C GLN A 78 14.79 -1.44 -1.33
N ALA A 79 14.46 -2.74 -1.31
CA ALA A 79 13.49 -3.31 -2.23
C ALA A 79 12.08 -2.73 -2.01
N PHE A 80 11.71 -2.40 -0.76
CA PHE A 80 10.49 -1.64 -0.49
C PHE A 80 10.55 -0.23 -1.10
N SER A 81 11.65 0.51 -0.92
CA SER A 81 11.83 1.86 -1.48
C SER A 81 11.71 1.86 -3.01
N GLU A 82 12.32 0.88 -3.68
CA GLU A 82 12.18 0.69 -5.12
C GLU A 82 10.72 0.42 -5.52
N ASN A 83 10.01 -0.44 -4.78
CA ASN A 83 8.60 -0.70 -5.05
C ASN A 83 7.73 0.54 -4.85
N ARG A 84 8.00 1.34 -3.83
CA ARG A 84 7.31 2.62 -3.60
C ARG A 84 7.49 3.58 -4.76
N GLN A 85 8.69 3.66 -5.35
CA GLN A 85 8.97 4.51 -6.51
C GLN A 85 8.25 4.05 -7.80
N LYS A 86 7.82 2.80 -7.87
CA LYS A 86 7.00 2.27 -8.97
C LYS A 86 5.54 2.74 -8.89
N ILE A 87 5.14 3.37 -7.79
CA ILE A 87 3.80 3.92 -7.57
C ILE A 87 3.87 5.44 -7.72
N SER A 88 2.92 6.00 -8.46
CA SER A 88 2.76 7.44 -8.65
C SER A 88 2.58 8.13 -7.29
N PRO A 89 3.29 9.23 -7.01
CA PRO A 89 3.09 10.00 -5.78
C PRO A 89 1.64 10.46 -5.60
N LYS A 90 0.90 10.67 -6.71
CA LYS A 90 -0.52 11.03 -6.69
C LYS A 90 -1.41 9.94 -6.08
N ALA A 91 -0.99 8.67 -6.16
CA ALA A 91 -1.72 7.55 -5.58
C ALA A 91 -1.83 7.64 -4.05
N GLY A 92 -0.80 8.17 -3.39
CA GLY A 92 -0.76 8.32 -1.93
C GLY A 92 -1.55 9.53 -1.41
N PHE A 93 -1.83 10.54 -2.24
CA PHE A 93 -2.46 11.80 -1.82
C PHE A 93 -3.91 11.97 -2.30
N MET A 94 -4.35 11.34 -3.39
CA MET A 94 -5.65 11.62 -4.04
C MET A 94 -6.85 10.80 -3.54
N SER A 95 -6.74 10.06 -2.42
CA SER A 95 -7.83 9.15 -2.00
C SER A 95 -8.53 9.53 -0.70
N ILE A 96 -8.07 10.56 0.02
CA ILE A 96 -8.59 10.92 1.36
C ILE A 96 -9.09 12.37 1.45
N VAL A 97 -8.90 13.19 0.41
CA VAL A 97 -9.40 14.59 0.36
C VAL A 97 -10.59 14.69 -0.59
#